data_AF-A0A6D2JYU7-F1
#
_entry.id   AF-A0A6D2JYU7-F1
#
_cell.length_a   1.000
_cell.length_b   1.000
_cell.length_c   1.000
_cell.angle_alpha   90.00
_cell.angle_beta   90.00
_cell.angle_gamma   90.00
#
_symmetry.space_group_name_H-M   'P 1'
#
loop_
_entity.id
_entity.type
_entity.pdbx_description
1 polymer ?
#
loop_
_entity_poly.entity_id
_entity_poly.type
_entity_poly.pdbx_seq_one_letter_code
_entity_poly.pdbx_strand_id
1 'polypeptide(L)'
;MFLKSQACYGRIIADTDQFAFFYTKFNLSWAVFLFAFPLLQVKMGDNHDDDKNIEMWKIKKLIKSLEAARGNGTSMISLIMPPRDQVSRVTKMLGDEYGTASNIKSRVNRQSVLGAITSAQQRLKLYNKVPPNGLVLYTGTIVNDDGKEKKVTIDFEPFKPINNTLYLCDNKFHTEALNELLESDDKFGFIVMDGNGTLFGTLSGNTREVLHKFSVDLPKKHGRGGQSALRFARLRMEKRHNYVRKTAELATQYYINPSTSQPNVSGLILAGSADFKTELSQSDMFDPRLGAKILNVVDVSYGGENGFNQAIELSSEILANVKFIQEKRLIGKYFEEISQDTGKYVFGVEDTLNALDSGAVETLIVWENLDINRYVLKNATTGEIVIKHLNKEQEANTENFKAENSDLDVEEKMSLLEWLANEYRRFGCALEFVTNKSQEGSQFCRGFGGIGGILPINQILTIAGSGRRLATELEPACAGYRGHAVDRSKLSEEASFLKV
;
A
#
# COMPACT_ATOMS: atom_id res chain seq x y z
N MET A 1 -48.45 28.44 -1.10
CA MET A 1 -49.83 28.92 -1.32
C MET A 1 -49.84 29.67 -2.65
N PHE A 2 -50.44 29.02 -3.65
CA PHE A 2 -50.97 29.53 -4.92
C PHE A 2 -50.13 30.46 -5.82
N LEU A 3 -49.53 29.84 -6.84
CA LEU A 3 -49.20 30.46 -8.12
C LEU A 3 -50.36 30.24 -9.12
N LYS A 4 -50.71 31.35 -9.79
CA LYS A 4 -51.71 31.62 -10.84
C LYS A 4 -51.98 30.43 -11.78
N SER A 5 -53.20 29.89 -11.78
CA SER A 5 -54.39 30.28 -12.57
C SER A 5 -54.36 29.82 -14.03
N GLN A 6 -54.90 28.61 -14.22
CA GLN A 6 -55.51 28.10 -15.45
C GLN A 6 -56.71 28.96 -15.88
N ALA A 7 -57.02 29.01 -17.18
CA ALA A 7 -58.34 28.64 -17.72
C ALA A 7 -58.39 28.83 -19.25
N CYS A 8 -59.27 28.02 -19.86
CA CYS A 8 -59.79 28.02 -21.23
C CYS A 8 -59.04 27.15 -22.24
N TYR A 9 -59.66 26.19 -22.94
CA TYR A 9 -61.01 25.59 -22.89
C TYR A 9 -60.96 24.37 -23.84
N GLY A 10 -61.64 23.28 -23.51
CA GLY A 10 -61.76 22.11 -24.40
C GLY A 10 -62.90 22.19 -25.42
N ARG A 11 -62.77 21.43 -26.51
CA ARG A 11 -63.81 20.90 -27.43
C ARG A 11 -63.18 19.73 -28.22
N ILE A 12 -63.53 18.46 -27.96
CA ILE A 12 -64.60 17.65 -28.61
C ILE A 12 -64.34 17.52 -30.13
N ILE A 13 -63.69 16.45 -30.60
CA ILE A 13 -64.21 15.15 -31.14
C ILE A 13 -64.72 15.24 -32.60
N ALA A 14 -64.37 14.21 -33.38
CA ALA A 14 -64.62 13.93 -34.81
C ALA A 14 -63.55 14.58 -35.72
N ASP A 15 -62.86 13.89 -36.63
CA ASP A 15 -63.33 12.82 -37.51
C ASP A 15 -62.15 12.07 -38.16
N THR A 16 -62.46 10.91 -38.72
CA THR A 16 -61.76 10.16 -39.80
C THR A 16 -60.59 9.22 -39.48
N ASP A 17 -60.95 7.93 -39.56
CA ASP A 17 -60.15 6.74 -39.83
C ASP A 17 -59.14 6.88 -40.98
N GLN A 18 -57.95 6.32 -40.78
CA GLN A 18 -57.31 5.28 -41.61
C GLN A 18 -55.80 5.26 -41.32
N PHE A 19 -55.20 4.06 -41.32
CA PHE A 19 -53.77 3.76 -41.13
C PHE A 19 -53.24 3.67 -39.69
N ALA A 20 -53.49 2.54 -39.01
CA ALA A 20 -52.48 1.89 -38.16
C ALA A 20 -52.99 0.52 -37.64
N PHE A 21 -53.32 -0.41 -38.54
CA PHE A 21 -53.63 -1.80 -38.19
C PHE A 21 -52.54 -2.75 -38.71
N PHE A 22 -51.28 -2.43 -38.42
CA PHE A 22 -50.13 -3.32 -38.58
C PHE A 22 -49.03 -2.76 -37.68
N TYR A 23 -48.90 -3.25 -36.44
CA TYR A 23 -47.70 -3.29 -35.58
C TYR A 23 -48.08 -3.47 -34.11
N THR A 24 -48.74 -4.59 -33.78
CA THR A 24 -48.95 -5.05 -32.39
C THR A 24 -48.58 -6.51 -32.25
N LYS A 25 -47.31 -6.84 -32.53
CA LYS A 25 -46.72 -8.14 -32.15
C LYS A 25 -45.19 -8.16 -32.03
N PHE A 26 -44.58 -7.02 -31.69
CA PHE A 26 -43.13 -6.92 -31.52
C PHE A 26 -42.74 -5.87 -30.47
N ASN A 27 -43.24 -5.99 -29.25
CA ASN A 27 -42.77 -5.16 -28.13
C ASN A 27 -43.11 -5.77 -26.76
N LEU A 28 -42.68 -7.01 -26.54
CA LEU A 28 -42.72 -7.64 -25.20
C LEU A 28 -41.36 -8.24 -24.79
N SER A 29 -40.27 -7.86 -25.46
CA SER A 29 -38.90 -8.32 -25.13
C SER A 29 -37.93 -7.18 -24.75
N TRP A 30 -38.41 -5.94 -24.67
CA TRP A 30 -37.57 -4.77 -24.34
C TRP A 30 -37.82 -4.20 -22.94
N ALA A 31 -38.95 -4.54 -22.30
CA ALA A 31 -39.29 -4.06 -20.96
C ALA A 31 -38.75 -4.94 -19.81
N VAL A 32 -38.21 -6.13 -20.09
CA VAL A 32 -37.60 -7.03 -19.09
C VAL A 32 -36.08 -6.82 -18.97
N PHE A 33 -35.47 -6.12 -19.93
CA PHE A 33 -34.02 -5.88 -19.94
C PHE A 33 -33.57 -4.62 -19.17
N LEU A 34 -34.51 -3.80 -18.69
CA LEU A 34 -34.24 -2.53 -18.01
C LEU A 34 -34.47 -2.55 -16.48
N PHE A 35 -34.77 -3.72 -15.89
CA PHE A 35 -34.98 -3.87 -14.44
C PHE A 35 -34.01 -4.86 -13.76
N ALA A 36 -32.95 -5.28 -14.44
CA ALA A 36 -31.94 -6.19 -13.91
C ALA A 36 -30.51 -5.72 -14.22
N PHE A 37 -30.23 -4.44 -13.98
CA PHE A 37 -28.86 -3.99 -13.72
C PHE A 37 -28.83 -3.58 -12.24
N PRO A 38 -28.25 -4.38 -11.34
CA PRO A 38 -27.90 -3.82 -10.05
C PRO A 38 -26.89 -2.72 -10.37
N LEU A 39 -27.27 -1.48 -10.02
CA LEU A 39 -26.36 -0.37 -9.89
C LEU A 39 -25.15 -0.92 -9.12
N LEU A 40 -24.06 -1.20 -9.84
CA LEU A 40 -22.82 -1.65 -9.23
C LEU A 40 -22.29 -0.42 -8.51
N GLN A 41 -22.79 -0.24 -7.30
CA GLN A 41 -22.31 0.73 -6.34
C GLN A 41 -20.86 0.32 -6.13
N VAL A 42 -19.95 1.00 -6.82
CA VAL A 42 -18.51 0.91 -6.56
C VAL A 42 -18.39 1.12 -5.05
N LYS A 43 -18.12 0.03 -4.33
CA LYS A 43 -17.69 0.12 -2.95
C LYS A 43 -16.40 0.92 -3.01
N MET A 44 -16.48 2.21 -2.73
CA MET A 44 -15.34 2.94 -2.18
C MET A 44 -15.07 2.28 -0.82
N GLY A 45 -14.36 1.14 -0.84
CA GLY A 45 -13.68 0.64 0.34
C GLY A 45 -12.69 1.71 0.76
N ASP A 46 -12.43 1.80 2.06
CA ASP A 46 -11.50 2.77 2.64
C ASP A 46 -10.09 2.66 2.01
N ASN A 47 -9.86 3.38 0.91
CA ASN A 47 -8.57 3.54 0.21
C ASN A 47 -7.53 4.33 1.03
N HIS A 48 -7.82 4.60 2.31
CA HIS A 48 -7.03 5.53 3.10
C HIS A 48 -5.71 4.93 3.59
N ASP A 49 -5.61 3.60 3.69
CA ASP A 49 -4.39 2.92 4.13
C ASP A 49 -3.43 2.66 2.96
N ASP A 50 -3.95 2.30 1.79
CA ASP A 50 -3.15 2.12 0.56
C ASP A 50 -2.56 3.45 0.09
N ASP A 51 -3.35 4.54 0.17
CA ASP A 51 -2.88 5.89 -0.11
C ASP A 51 -1.74 6.31 0.84
N LYS A 52 -1.79 5.93 2.13
CA LYS A 52 -0.69 6.19 3.07
C LYS A 52 0.57 5.40 2.68
N ASN A 53 0.42 4.16 2.21
CA ASN A 53 1.56 3.35 1.75
C ASN A 53 2.25 3.99 0.53
N ILE A 54 1.47 4.55 -0.39
CA ILE A 54 1.99 5.26 -1.56
C ILE A 54 2.73 6.54 -1.14
N GLU A 55 2.17 7.35 -0.25
CA GLU A 55 2.83 8.55 0.28
C GLU A 55 4.11 8.21 1.05
N MET A 56 4.09 7.14 1.86
CA MET A 56 5.29 6.62 2.52
C MET A 56 6.35 6.18 1.51
N TRP A 57 5.95 5.52 0.42
CA TRP A 57 6.87 5.13 -0.66
C TRP A 57 7.48 6.35 -1.36
N LYS A 58 6.69 7.39 -1.68
CA LYS A 58 7.19 8.64 -2.27
C LYS A 58 8.24 9.30 -1.37
N ILE A 59 7.99 9.35 -0.06
CA ILE A 59 8.94 9.90 0.91
C ILE A 59 10.19 9.02 1.03
N LYS A 60 10.08 7.68 1.05
CA LYS A 60 11.22 6.76 1.02
C LYS A 60 12.11 6.99 -0.21
N LYS A 61 11.50 7.12 -1.39
CA LYS A 61 12.23 7.39 -2.63
C LYS A 61 12.93 8.75 -2.59
N LEU A 62 12.25 9.76 -2.06
CA LEU A 62 12.79 11.10 -1.87
C LEU A 62 13.99 11.09 -0.90
N ILE A 63 13.89 10.39 0.23
CA ILE A 63 14.99 10.22 1.19
C ILE A 63 16.18 9.52 0.53
N LYS A 64 15.94 8.44 -0.23
CA LYS A 64 17.01 7.75 -0.97
C LYS A 64 17.72 8.69 -1.96
N SER A 65 16.97 9.58 -2.62
CA SER A 65 17.55 10.59 -3.51
C SER A 65 18.34 11.66 -2.76
N LEU A 66 17.88 12.07 -1.57
CA LEU A 66 18.56 13.05 -0.70
C LEU A 66 19.83 12.48 -0.08
N GLU A 67 19.84 11.20 0.30
CA GLU A 67 21.01 10.52 0.86
C GLU A 67 22.10 10.24 -0.20
N ALA A 68 21.69 9.97 -1.44
CA ALA A 68 22.61 9.83 -2.57
C ALA A 68 23.23 11.17 -2.99
N ALA A 69 22.51 12.27 -2.80
CA ALA A 69 22.99 13.61 -3.11
C ALA A 69 24.14 14.03 -2.19
N ARG A 70 25.30 14.31 -2.78
CA ARG A 70 26.48 14.86 -2.07
C ARG A 70 26.87 16.20 -2.65
N GLY A 71 27.14 17.15 -1.75
CA GLY A 71 27.62 18.49 -2.10
C GLY A 71 29.15 18.58 -2.00
N ASN A 72 29.73 19.45 -2.83
CA ASN A 72 31.14 19.83 -2.71
C ASN A 72 31.30 20.94 -1.64
N GLY A 73 31.36 20.55 -0.38
CA GLY A 73 31.51 21.47 0.77
C GLY A 73 30.28 21.54 1.67
N THR A 74 30.23 22.53 2.57
CA THR A 74 29.20 22.65 3.62
C THR A 74 27.99 23.47 3.15
N SER A 75 27.43 23.15 1.99
CA SER A 75 26.36 23.93 1.35
C SER A 75 24.99 23.26 1.38
N MET A 76 24.84 22.16 2.13
CA MET A 76 23.59 21.40 2.23
C MET A 76 22.90 21.75 3.55
N ILE A 77 21.74 22.40 3.45
CA ILE A 77 20.92 22.82 4.59
C ILE A 77 19.80 21.82 4.76
N SER A 78 19.71 21.24 5.95
CA SER A 78 18.59 20.41 6.41
C SER A 78 17.84 21.17 7.48
N LEU A 79 16.60 21.58 7.19
CA LEU A 79 15.74 22.33 8.10
C LEU A 79 14.42 21.57 8.34
N ILE A 80 14.11 21.31 9.61
CA ILE A 80 12.88 20.65 10.04
C ILE A 80 12.19 21.51 11.09
N MET A 81 10.91 21.81 10.86
CA MET A 81 10.08 22.64 11.72
C MET A 81 8.87 21.83 12.24
N PRO A 82 8.64 21.77 13.56
CA PRO A 82 7.48 21.09 14.13
C PRO A 82 6.20 21.93 13.96
N PRO A 83 5.01 21.32 14.05
CA PRO A 83 3.72 21.95 13.70
C PRO A 83 3.25 23.07 14.63
N ARG A 84 3.99 23.36 15.70
CA ARG A 84 3.71 24.45 16.65
C ARG A 84 4.69 25.61 16.56
N ASP A 85 5.69 25.50 15.68
CA ASP A 85 6.70 26.52 15.52
C ASP A 85 6.22 27.68 14.65
N GLN A 86 6.86 28.84 14.78
CA GLN A 86 6.56 30.03 14.00
C GLN A 86 7.58 30.22 12.89
N VAL A 87 7.11 30.43 11.66
CA VAL A 87 7.97 30.69 10.48
C VAL A 87 8.86 31.92 10.69
N SER A 88 8.37 32.92 11.42
CA SER A 88 9.12 34.15 11.76
C SER A 88 10.38 33.88 12.58
N ARG A 89 10.32 32.95 13.54
CA ARG A 89 11.46 32.53 14.37
C ARG A 89 12.58 31.96 13.50
N VAL A 90 12.22 31.06 12.59
CA VAL A 90 13.16 30.38 11.70
C VAL A 90 13.71 31.32 10.63
N THR A 91 12.88 32.23 10.11
CA THR A 91 13.33 33.28 9.18
C THR A 91 14.37 34.20 9.82
N LYS A 92 14.18 34.56 11.10
CA LYS A 92 15.16 35.35 11.86
C LYS A 92 16.47 34.56 12.04
N MET A 93 16.39 33.31 12.46
CA MET A 93 17.56 32.44 12.62
C MET A 93 18.36 32.32 11.31
N LEU A 94 17.70 32.10 10.17
CA LEU A 94 18.38 32.08 8.87
C LEU A 94 19.01 33.44 8.50
N GLY A 95 18.45 34.56 8.97
CA GLY A 95 19.05 35.88 8.82
C GLY A 95 20.35 36.04 9.61
N ASP A 96 20.37 35.55 10.86
CA ASP A 96 21.56 35.56 11.72
C ASP A 96 22.66 34.64 11.16
N GLU A 97 22.28 33.48 10.64
CA GLU A 97 23.17 32.52 9.95
C GLU A 97 23.73 33.08 8.65
N TYR A 98 22.92 33.84 7.88
CA TYR A 98 23.40 34.55 6.70
C TYR A 98 24.49 35.57 7.04
N GLY A 99 24.30 36.33 8.12
CA GLY A 99 25.29 37.28 8.64
C GLY A 99 26.59 36.58 9.04
N THR A 100 26.50 35.46 9.74
CA THR A 100 27.66 34.66 10.17
C THR A 100 28.40 34.04 8.99
N ALA A 101 27.67 33.49 8.01
CA ALA A 101 28.23 32.89 6.79
C ALA A 101 29.00 33.90 5.92
N SER A 102 28.69 35.20 6.02
CA SER A 102 29.42 36.24 5.27
C SER A 102 30.90 36.36 5.66
N ASN A 103 31.26 35.93 6.88
CA ASN A 103 32.61 35.95 7.42
C ASN A 103 33.48 34.75 6.98
N ILE A 104 32.92 33.81 6.20
CA ILE A 104 33.68 32.66 5.68
C ILE A 104 34.79 33.14 4.74
N LYS A 105 36.04 32.74 5.02
CA LYS A 105 37.24 33.16 4.26
C LYS A 105 37.27 32.61 2.84
N SER A 106 36.83 31.37 2.64
CA SER A 106 36.79 30.73 1.31
C SER A 106 35.69 31.37 0.46
N ARG A 107 36.06 32.03 -0.64
CA ARG A 107 35.11 32.71 -1.54
C ARG A 107 34.05 31.77 -2.10
N VAL A 108 34.46 30.59 -2.55
CA VAL A 108 33.58 29.59 -3.19
C VAL A 108 32.60 28.99 -2.18
N ASN A 109 33.09 28.58 -1.00
CA ASN A 109 32.23 28.03 0.05
C ASN A 109 31.25 29.09 0.56
N ARG A 110 31.72 30.32 0.79
CA ARG A 110 30.87 31.44 1.19
C ARG A 110 29.72 31.69 0.20
N GLN A 111 30.01 31.74 -1.10
CA GLN A 111 28.98 31.96 -2.11
C GLN A 111 27.95 30.83 -2.14
N SER A 112 28.39 29.59 -1.94
CA SER A 112 27.52 28.40 -1.91
C SER A 112 26.58 28.41 -0.70
N VAL A 113 27.12 28.69 0.50
CA VAL A 113 26.34 28.78 1.75
C VAL A 113 25.34 29.94 1.69
N LEU A 114 25.77 31.14 1.28
CA LEU A 114 24.87 32.29 1.15
C LEU A 114 23.77 32.03 0.13
N GLY A 115 24.08 31.34 -0.97
CA GLY A 115 23.11 30.93 -1.97
C GLY A 115 22.07 29.94 -1.43
N ALA A 116 22.49 28.95 -0.64
CA ALA A 116 21.61 27.96 -0.02
C ALA A 116 20.66 28.60 1.02
N ILE A 117 21.18 29.48 1.87
CA ILE A 117 20.38 30.22 2.87
C ILE A 117 19.37 31.14 2.16
N THR A 118 19.80 31.87 1.13
CA THR A 118 18.90 32.74 0.33
C THR A 118 17.76 31.92 -0.28
N SER A 119 18.08 30.74 -0.81
CA SER A 119 17.09 29.84 -1.41
C SER A 119 16.10 29.31 -0.36
N ALA A 120 16.58 28.98 0.84
CA ALA A 120 15.73 28.57 1.96
C ALA A 120 14.80 29.69 2.43
N GLN A 121 15.31 30.91 2.57
CA GLN A 121 14.50 32.09 2.93
C GLN A 121 13.44 32.39 1.88
N GLN A 122 13.76 32.27 0.58
CA GLN A 122 12.79 32.46 -0.49
C GLN A 122 11.66 31.42 -0.44
N ARG A 123 11.98 30.17 -0.15
CA ARG A 123 10.97 29.10 0.01
C ARG A 123 10.10 29.31 1.25
N LEU A 124 10.69 29.66 2.39
CA LEU A 124 9.93 29.92 3.61
C LEU A 124 8.94 31.08 3.49
N LYS A 125 9.20 32.08 2.64
CA LYS A 125 8.27 33.18 2.37
C LYS A 125 6.96 32.73 1.70
N LEU A 126 6.93 31.56 1.05
CA LEU A 126 5.70 31.00 0.48
C LEU A 126 4.74 30.50 1.58
N TYR A 127 5.26 30.22 2.78
CA TYR A 127 4.49 29.69 3.90
C TYR A 127 4.15 30.80 4.91
N ASN A 128 2.87 31.14 5.01
CA ASN A 128 2.39 32.07 6.04
C ASN A 128 2.41 31.47 7.45
N LYS A 129 2.20 30.14 7.55
CA LYS A 129 2.17 29.38 8.81
C LYS A 129 2.76 27.99 8.56
N VAL A 130 3.37 27.41 9.58
CA VAL A 130 3.81 26.01 9.53
C VAL A 130 2.58 25.11 9.41
N PRO A 131 2.54 24.18 8.44
CA PRO A 131 1.46 23.20 8.29
C PRO A 131 1.27 22.30 9.54
N PRO A 132 0.11 21.64 9.68
CA PRO A 132 -0.28 20.90 10.90
C PRO A 132 0.59 19.67 11.20
N ASN A 133 1.32 19.13 10.23
CA ASN A 133 2.27 18.03 10.46
C ASN A 133 3.73 18.50 10.56
N GLY A 134 3.99 19.80 10.46
CA GLY A 134 5.34 20.36 10.39
C GLY A 134 5.79 20.58 8.96
N LEU A 135 6.99 21.12 8.78
CA LEU A 135 7.54 21.46 7.47
C LEU A 135 9.00 21.05 7.39
N VAL A 136 9.35 20.35 6.31
CA VAL A 136 10.69 19.89 6.02
C VAL A 136 11.20 20.64 4.79
N LEU A 137 12.40 21.20 4.90
CA LEU A 137 13.04 21.98 3.85
C LEU A 137 14.48 21.51 3.69
N TYR A 138 14.79 21.02 2.50
CA TYR A 138 16.14 20.69 2.07
C TYR A 138 16.58 21.65 0.97
N THR A 139 17.66 22.40 1.20
CA THR A 139 18.25 23.28 0.19
C THR A 139 19.74 23.04 0.06
N GLY A 140 20.24 23.06 -1.17
CA GLY A 140 21.67 22.89 -1.39
C GLY A 140 22.06 22.89 -2.85
N THR A 141 23.37 22.83 -3.08
CA THR A 141 23.97 22.69 -4.41
C THR A 141 24.52 21.28 -4.54
N ILE A 142 23.89 20.46 -5.38
CA ILE A 142 24.35 19.11 -5.68
C ILE A 142 25.12 19.11 -7.00
N VAL A 143 26.10 18.23 -7.13
CA VAL A 143 26.80 18.00 -8.38
C VAL A 143 26.15 16.79 -9.05
N ASN A 144 25.62 16.97 -10.26
CA ASN A 144 25.10 15.86 -11.05
C ASN A 144 26.26 15.04 -11.67
N ASP A 145 25.97 13.84 -12.15
CA ASP A 145 26.95 12.95 -12.82
C ASP A 145 27.65 13.61 -14.02
N ASP A 146 26.99 14.59 -14.67
CA ASP A 146 27.55 15.40 -15.76
C ASP A 146 28.56 16.48 -15.29
N GLY A 147 28.89 16.52 -13.99
CA GLY A 147 29.77 17.51 -13.38
C GLY A 147 29.18 18.93 -13.29
N LYS A 148 27.91 19.11 -13.65
CA LYS A 148 27.20 20.39 -13.54
C LYS A 148 26.61 20.57 -12.14
N GLU A 149 26.78 21.78 -11.58
CA GLU A 149 26.17 22.17 -10.31
C GLU A 149 24.67 22.48 -10.50
N LYS A 150 23.82 21.77 -9.76
CA LYS A 150 22.37 22.01 -9.73
C LYS A 150 21.96 22.47 -8.34
N LYS A 151 21.25 23.60 -8.27
CA LYS A 151 20.60 24.06 -7.05
C LYS A 151 19.32 23.27 -6.85
N VAL A 152 19.21 22.60 -5.69
CA VAL A 152 18.04 21.81 -5.31
C VAL A 152 17.39 22.49 -4.11
N THR A 153 16.08 22.66 -4.21
CA THR A 153 15.23 23.15 -3.13
C THR A 153 13.99 22.29 -3.10
N ILE A 154 13.84 21.52 -2.02
CA ILE A 154 12.73 20.60 -1.82
C ILE A 154 12.04 20.99 -0.52
N ASP A 155 10.76 21.30 -0.61
CA ASP A 155 9.87 21.61 0.50
C ASP A 155 8.66 20.69 0.44
N PHE A 156 8.34 20.04 1.57
CA PHE A 156 7.15 19.21 1.69
C PHE A 156 6.67 19.13 3.14
N GLU A 157 5.38 18.84 3.29
CA GLU A 157 4.75 18.51 4.57
C GLU A 157 4.85 16.98 4.80
N PRO A 158 5.39 16.51 5.94
CA PRO A 158 5.41 15.10 6.25
C PRO A 158 4.00 14.57 6.56
N PHE A 159 3.78 13.27 6.35
CA PHE A 159 2.49 12.61 6.62
C PHE A 159 2.17 12.44 8.12
N LYS A 160 3.19 12.55 8.98
CA LYS A 160 3.09 12.48 10.43
C LYS A 160 3.67 13.75 11.07
N PRO A 161 3.10 14.22 12.20
CA PRO A 161 3.63 15.36 12.92
C PRO A 161 5.02 15.09 13.49
N ILE A 162 5.98 15.97 13.19
CA ILE A 162 7.35 15.89 13.71
C ILE A 162 7.48 16.76 14.96
N ASN A 163 8.10 16.23 16.03
CA ASN A 163 8.36 16.99 17.26
C ASN A 163 9.76 17.64 17.30
N ASN A 164 10.71 17.12 16.51
CA ASN A 164 12.10 17.59 16.51
C ASN A 164 12.27 18.84 15.62
N THR A 165 12.98 19.85 16.14
CA THR A 165 13.53 20.95 15.34
C THR A 165 14.95 20.60 14.92
N LEU A 166 15.27 20.65 13.63
CA LEU A 166 16.62 20.42 13.11
C LEU A 166 17.03 21.58 12.22
N TYR A 167 18.23 22.11 12.42
CA TYR A 167 18.90 22.99 11.46
C TYR A 167 20.37 22.60 11.42
N LEU A 168 20.82 22.07 10.29
CA LEU A 168 22.21 21.66 10.08
C LEU A 168 22.67 22.05 8.67
N CYS A 169 23.90 22.55 8.60
CA CYS A 169 24.62 22.84 7.35
C CYS A 169 25.81 21.89 7.26
N ASP A 170 25.74 20.91 6.36
CA ASP A 170 26.82 19.93 6.15
C ASP A 170 27.05 19.69 4.64
N ASN A 171 27.84 18.69 4.28
CA ASN A 171 28.06 18.23 2.91
C ASN A 171 27.04 17.19 2.42
N LYS A 172 26.16 16.74 3.32
CA LYS A 172 25.08 15.78 3.07
C LYS A 172 23.78 16.28 3.69
N PHE A 173 22.66 15.79 3.19
CA PHE A 173 21.37 16.01 3.84
C PHE A 173 21.19 15.07 5.04
N HIS A 174 20.64 15.59 6.13
CA HIS A 174 20.29 14.81 7.31
C HIS A 174 18.82 14.37 7.22
N THR A 175 18.62 13.07 6.99
CA THR A 175 17.31 12.41 6.82
C THR A 175 16.92 11.55 8.02
N GLU A 176 17.73 11.51 9.08
CA GLU A 176 17.52 10.68 10.28
C GLU A 176 16.13 10.87 10.89
N ALA A 177 15.70 12.12 11.06
CA ALA A 177 14.39 12.44 11.60
C ALA A 177 13.22 12.02 10.69
N LEU A 178 13.45 11.86 9.38
CA LEU A 178 12.43 11.35 8.46
C LEU A 178 12.39 9.81 8.46
N ASN A 179 13.54 9.16 8.61
CA ASN A 179 13.62 7.70 8.70
C ASN A 179 12.86 7.18 9.93
N GLU A 180 12.90 7.91 11.05
CA GLU A 180 12.09 7.60 12.24
C GLU A 180 10.58 7.64 11.95
N LEU A 181 10.11 8.57 11.10
CA LEU A 181 8.69 8.68 10.76
C LEU A 181 8.22 7.55 9.84
N LEU A 182 9.14 7.07 8.99
CA LEU A 182 8.91 5.95 8.08
C LEU A 182 8.86 4.59 8.79
N GLU A 183 9.34 4.50 10.03
CA GLU A 183 9.02 3.36 10.86
C GLU A 183 7.50 3.32 11.05
N SER A 184 6.92 2.22 10.57
CA SER A 184 5.48 2.07 10.55
C SER A 184 4.94 1.85 11.95
N ASP A 185 4.11 2.79 12.35
CA ASP A 185 3.32 2.71 13.57
C ASP A 185 2.02 1.97 13.27
N ASP A 186 2.14 0.70 12.87
CA ASP A 186 0.99 -0.19 12.88
C ASP A 186 0.55 -0.34 14.33
N LYS A 187 -0.68 0.07 14.64
CA LYS A 187 -1.22 -0.03 15.99
C LYS A 187 -1.68 -1.45 16.25
N PHE A 188 -0.98 -2.14 17.14
CA PHE A 188 -1.35 -3.48 17.59
C PHE A 188 -2.05 -3.41 18.93
N GLY A 189 -3.14 -4.17 19.06
CA GLY A 189 -3.85 -4.34 20.32
C GLY A 189 -3.30 -5.52 21.11
N PHE A 190 -3.22 -5.38 22.42
CA PHE A 190 -2.85 -6.44 23.34
C PHE A 190 -3.91 -6.62 24.42
N ILE A 191 -4.43 -7.83 24.54
CA ILE A 191 -5.32 -8.22 25.63
C ILE A 191 -4.54 -9.20 26.50
N VAL A 192 -4.14 -8.76 27.69
CA VAL A 192 -3.46 -9.61 28.66
C VAL A 192 -4.48 -10.10 29.68
N MET A 193 -4.81 -11.39 29.63
CA MET A 193 -5.74 -12.04 30.56
C MET A 193 -5.01 -12.79 31.66
N ASP A 194 -5.37 -12.50 32.90
CA ASP A 194 -4.93 -13.22 34.08
C ASP A 194 -6.13 -13.62 34.95
N GLY A 195 -5.95 -14.56 35.88
CA GLY A 195 -6.97 -14.96 36.84
C GLY A 195 -7.35 -13.84 37.83
N ASN A 196 -6.51 -12.82 37.98
CA ASN A 196 -6.71 -11.69 38.88
C ASN A 196 -7.22 -10.42 38.17
N GLY A 197 -7.28 -10.41 36.84
CA GLY A 197 -7.68 -9.25 36.06
C GLY A 197 -7.20 -9.26 34.61
N THR A 198 -7.69 -8.32 33.81
CA THR A 198 -7.23 -8.12 32.42
C THR A 198 -6.67 -6.73 32.21
N LEU A 199 -5.70 -6.64 31.32
CA LEU A 199 -5.15 -5.37 30.82
C LEU A 199 -5.38 -5.27 29.31
N PHE A 200 -5.84 -4.11 28.87
CA PHE A 200 -5.93 -3.71 27.48
C PHE A 200 -4.85 -2.69 27.19
N GLY A 201 -4.01 -2.98 26.21
CA GLY A 201 -2.94 -2.10 25.76
C GLY A 201 -2.89 -1.98 24.26
N THR A 202 -2.20 -0.96 23.79
CA THR A 202 -1.82 -0.78 22.40
C THR A 202 -0.31 -0.58 22.30
N LEU A 203 0.26 -1.12 21.23
CA LEU A 203 1.64 -0.90 20.85
C LEU A 203 1.64 -0.22 19.48
N SER A 204 2.35 0.88 19.36
CA SER A 204 2.48 1.65 18.13
C SER A 204 3.97 1.94 17.94
N GLY A 205 4.63 1.18 17.06
CA GLY A 205 6.08 1.23 16.93
C GLY A 205 6.76 0.89 18.26
N ASN A 206 7.53 1.84 18.80
CA ASN A 206 8.19 1.72 20.10
C ASN A 206 7.34 2.27 21.27
N THR A 207 6.20 2.90 20.99
CA THR A 207 5.35 3.50 22.02
C THR A 207 4.32 2.49 22.52
N ARG A 208 4.32 2.24 23.84
CA ARG A 208 3.32 1.42 24.52
C ARG A 208 2.32 2.30 25.26
N GLU A 209 1.05 1.98 25.14
CA GLU A 209 -0.03 2.69 25.82
C GLU A 209 -0.94 1.67 26.52
N VAL A 210 -1.25 1.90 27.79
CA VAL A 210 -2.22 1.08 28.54
C VAL A 210 -3.56 1.81 28.51
N LEU A 211 -4.53 1.25 27.78
CA LEU A 211 -5.85 1.85 27.62
C LEU A 211 -6.70 1.68 28.87
N HIS A 212 -6.78 0.46 29.37
CA HIS A 212 -7.61 0.14 30.52
C HIS A 212 -7.12 -1.12 31.23
N LYS A 213 -7.29 -1.15 32.56
CA LYS A 213 -7.05 -2.32 33.38
C LYS A 213 -8.16 -2.48 34.40
N PHE A 214 -8.62 -3.71 34.61
CA PHE A 214 -9.56 -4.03 35.69
C PHE A 214 -9.18 -5.34 36.36
N SER A 215 -9.42 -5.41 37.67
CA SER A 215 -9.19 -6.60 38.48
C SER A 215 -10.48 -7.40 38.67
N VAL A 216 -10.33 -8.71 38.84
CA VAL A 216 -11.43 -9.64 39.13
C VAL A 216 -10.97 -10.63 40.18
N ASP A 217 -11.86 -10.92 41.14
CA ASP A 217 -11.65 -11.99 42.10
C ASP A 217 -12.47 -13.22 41.70
N LEU A 218 -11.79 -14.24 41.18
CA LEU A 218 -12.41 -15.49 40.74
C LEU A 218 -12.35 -16.54 41.86
N PRO A 219 -13.47 -17.26 42.13
CA PRO A 219 -13.48 -18.30 43.15
C PRO A 219 -12.49 -19.41 42.81
N LYS A 220 -11.59 -19.73 43.74
CA LYS A 220 -10.52 -20.73 43.57
C LYS A 220 -11.07 -22.15 43.44
N LYS A 221 -10.28 -23.05 42.85
CA LYS A 221 -10.64 -24.47 42.75
C LYS A 221 -10.56 -25.08 44.16
N HIS A 222 -11.69 -25.53 44.68
CA HIS A 222 -11.73 -26.24 45.96
C HIS A 222 -11.46 -27.73 45.74
N GLY A 223 -10.50 -28.29 46.48
CA GLY A 223 -10.16 -29.72 46.46
C GLY A 223 -10.84 -30.55 47.55
N ARG A 224 -11.61 -29.92 48.45
CA ARG A 224 -12.31 -30.60 49.54
C ARG A 224 -13.70 -31.05 49.07
N GLY A 225 -13.96 -32.36 49.14
CA GLY A 225 -15.22 -32.97 48.71
C GLY A 225 -16.40 -32.69 49.64
N GLY A 226 -17.63 -32.90 49.14
CA GLY A 226 -18.89 -32.74 49.88
C GLY A 226 -20.10 -32.56 48.95
N GLN A 227 -21.31 -32.56 49.52
CA GLN A 227 -22.58 -32.38 48.76
C GLN A 227 -22.64 -31.04 48.00
N SER A 228 -21.94 -30.02 48.51
CA SER A 228 -21.87 -28.68 47.90
C SER A 228 -20.77 -28.53 46.85
N ALA A 229 -19.92 -29.54 46.62
CA ALA A 229 -18.78 -29.45 45.70
C ALA A 229 -19.21 -29.12 44.26
N LEU A 230 -20.29 -29.76 43.76
CA LEU A 230 -20.81 -29.49 42.42
C LEU A 230 -21.34 -28.06 42.27
N ARG A 231 -21.97 -27.51 43.32
CA ARG A 231 -22.46 -26.12 43.33
C ARG A 231 -21.29 -25.14 43.24
N PHE A 232 -20.22 -25.35 44.00
CA PHE A 232 -19.03 -24.48 43.94
C PHE A 232 -18.32 -24.56 42.58
N ALA A 233 -18.27 -25.74 41.96
CA ALA A 233 -17.76 -25.90 40.61
C ALA A 233 -18.60 -25.10 39.59
N ARG A 234 -19.93 -25.18 39.68
CA ARG A 234 -20.85 -24.39 38.82
C ARG A 234 -20.67 -22.89 39.00
N LEU A 235 -20.66 -22.39 40.24
CA LEU A 235 -20.42 -20.97 40.53
C LEU A 235 -19.07 -20.49 39.99
N ARG A 236 -18.04 -21.34 40.03
CA ARG A 236 -16.73 -21.03 39.43
C ARG A 236 -16.79 -20.95 37.92
N MET A 237 -17.47 -21.88 37.24
CA MET A 237 -17.65 -21.80 35.78
C MET A 237 -18.45 -20.56 35.37
N GLU A 238 -19.52 -20.26 36.11
CA GLU A 238 -20.38 -19.10 35.85
C GLU A 238 -19.62 -17.78 36.01
N LYS A 239 -18.82 -17.64 37.08
CA LYS A 239 -17.96 -16.45 37.27
C LYS A 239 -16.88 -16.33 36.19
N ARG A 240 -16.28 -17.45 35.75
CA ARG A 240 -15.33 -17.45 34.62
C ARG A 240 -15.99 -17.03 33.31
N HIS A 241 -17.17 -17.55 33.02
CA HIS A 241 -17.93 -17.16 31.82
C HIS A 241 -18.30 -15.67 31.83
N ASN A 242 -18.76 -15.14 32.97
CA ASN A 242 -19.05 -13.72 33.13
C ASN A 242 -17.79 -12.85 32.99
N TYR A 243 -16.63 -13.36 33.43
CA TYR A 243 -15.36 -12.67 33.25
C TYR A 243 -14.97 -12.58 31.77
N VAL A 244 -15.00 -13.69 31.03
CA VAL A 244 -14.72 -13.73 29.59
C VAL A 244 -15.68 -12.80 28.84
N ARG A 245 -16.98 -12.81 29.18
CA ARG A 245 -17.98 -11.90 28.60
C ARG A 245 -17.62 -10.43 28.82
N LYS A 246 -17.31 -10.05 30.06
CA LYS A 246 -16.93 -8.68 30.39
C LYS A 246 -15.68 -8.25 29.62
N THR A 247 -14.69 -9.12 29.49
CA THR A 247 -13.48 -8.85 28.71
C THR A 247 -13.79 -8.67 27.22
N ALA A 248 -14.65 -9.52 26.63
CA ALA A 248 -15.06 -9.41 25.24
C ALA A 248 -15.83 -8.10 24.94
N GLU A 249 -16.75 -7.70 25.82
CA GLU A 249 -17.50 -6.45 25.71
C GLU A 249 -16.57 -5.23 25.78
N LEU A 250 -15.62 -5.22 26.72
CA LEU A 250 -14.65 -4.13 26.85
C LEU A 250 -13.66 -4.08 25.68
N ALA A 251 -13.24 -5.23 25.15
CA ALA A 251 -12.41 -5.28 23.95
C ALA A 251 -13.10 -4.60 22.76
N THR A 252 -14.40 -4.83 22.60
CA THR A 252 -15.23 -4.20 21.57
C THR A 252 -15.25 -2.68 21.77
N GLN A 253 -15.42 -2.19 23.00
CA GLN A 253 -15.47 -0.75 23.30
C GLN A 253 -14.15 -0.01 23.02
N TYR A 254 -13.01 -0.66 23.26
CA TYR A 254 -11.69 -0.01 23.13
C TYR A 254 -11.04 -0.20 21.75
N TYR A 255 -11.24 -1.36 21.11
CA TYR A 255 -10.61 -1.66 19.83
C TYR A 255 -11.48 -1.38 18.61
N ILE A 256 -12.78 -1.12 18.78
CA ILE A 256 -13.66 -0.73 17.67
C ILE A 256 -14.04 0.74 17.85
N ASN A 257 -13.83 1.53 16.79
CA ASN A 257 -14.32 2.90 16.76
C ASN A 257 -15.85 2.91 16.61
N PRO A 258 -16.60 3.63 17.46
CA PRO A 258 -18.05 3.69 17.38
C PRO A 258 -18.56 4.40 16.12
N SER A 259 -17.75 5.29 15.52
CA SER A 259 -18.12 6.07 14.33
C SER A 259 -17.98 5.29 13.02
N THR A 260 -16.90 4.55 12.85
CA THR A 260 -16.62 3.77 11.63
C THR A 260 -17.03 2.31 11.76
N SER A 261 -17.32 1.84 12.98
CA SER A 261 -17.57 0.43 13.30
C SER A 261 -16.44 -0.52 12.82
N GLN A 262 -15.25 0.02 12.57
CA GLN A 262 -14.08 -0.72 12.15
C GLN A 262 -13.08 -0.85 13.30
N PRO A 263 -12.25 -1.91 13.31
CA PRO A 263 -11.20 -2.06 14.30
C PRO A 263 -10.11 -0.99 14.11
N ASN A 264 -9.67 -0.38 15.21
CA ASN A 264 -8.62 0.65 15.23
C ASN A 264 -7.20 0.07 15.12
N VAL A 265 -7.09 -1.24 15.33
CA VAL A 265 -5.82 -1.97 15.40
C VAL A 265 -5.65 -2.82 14.15
N SER A 266 -4.42 -2.85 13.63
CA SER A 266 -4.04 -3.66 12.47
C SER A 266 -4.08 -5.15 12.80
N GLY A 267 -3.75 -5.49 14.05
CA GLY A 267 -3.83 -6.84 14.61
C GLY A 267 -3.98 -6.84 16.12
N LEU A 268 -4.44 -7.97 16.64
CA LEU A 268 -4.72 -8.19 18.06
C LEU A 268 -3.92 -9.39 18.56
N ILE A 269 -3.32 -9.26 19.73
CA ILE A 269 -2.59 -10.32 20.41
C ILE A 269 -3.29 -10.65 21.72
N LEU A 270 -3.64 -11.92 21.89
CA LEU A 270 -4.21 -12.42 23.12
C LEU A 270 -3.09 -13.03 23.96
N ALA A 271 -2.70 -12.36 25.02
CA ALA A 271 -1.73 -12.86 25.98
C ALA A 271 -2.44 -13.34 27.25
N GLY A 272 -1.92 -14.35 27.91
CA GLY A 272 -2.40 -14.70 29.23
C GLY A 272 -1.76 -15.93 29.83
N SER A 273 -2.04 -16.12 31.12
CA SER A 273 -1.69 -17.34 31.84
C SER A 273 -2.89 -18.30 31.80
N ALA A 274 -2.64 -19.55 31.42
CA ALA A 274 -3.65 -20.61 31.26
C ALA A 274 -4.64 -20.42 30.08
N ASP A 275 -5.66 -21.29 30.05
CA ASP A 275 -6.60 -21.47 28.92
C ASP A 275 -7.65 -20.35 28.77
N PHE A 276 -7.58 -19.26 29.55
CA PHE A 276 -8.59 -18.20 29.48
C PHE A 276 -8.60 -17.47 28.13
N LYS A 277 -7.42 -17.30 27.53
CA LYS A 277 -7.26 -16.67 26.21
C LYS A 277 -7.75 -17.55 25.07
N THR A 278 -7.63 -18.87 25.19
CA THR A 278 -8.18 -19.84 24.22
C THR A 278 -9.69 -19.92 24.36
N GLU A 279 -10.22 -19.89 25.59
CA GLU A 279 -11.66 -19.75 25.85
C GLU A 279 -12.21 -18.45 25.24
N LEU A 280 -11.50 -17.32 25.36
CA LEU A 280 -11.92 -16.05 24.73
C LEU A 280 -11.93 -16.15 23.20
N SER A 281 -10.85 -16.66 22.60
CA SER A 281 -10.70 -16.79 21.14
C SER A 281 -11.74 -17.70 20.50
N GLN A 282 -12.10 -18.80 21.19
CA GLN A 282 -13.08 -19.76 20.70
C GLN A 282 -14.53 -19.37 21.03
N SER A 283 -14.75 -18.38 21.90
CA SER A 283 -16.09 -18.02 22.33
C SER A 283 -16.85 -17.20 21.29
N ASP A 284 -18.12 -17.53 21.07
CA ASP A 284 -19.05 -16.76 20.24
C ASP A 284 -19.36 -15.35 20.81
N MET A 285 -18.90 -15.06 22.03
CA MET A 285 -19.08 -13.77 22.69
C MET A 285 -18.11 -12.71 22.19
N PHE A 286 -17.01 -13.13 21.55
CA PHE A 286 -16.02 -12.22 21.01
C PHE A 286 -16.49 -11.68 19.67
N ASP A 287 -16.32 -10.37 19.42
CA ASP A 287 -16.76 -9.77 18.16
C ASP A 287 -16.03 -10.44 16.98
N PRO A 288 -16.75 -11.01 15.99
CA PRO A 288 -16.15 -11.65 14.83
C PRO A 288 -15.14 -10.78 14.09
N ARG A 289 -15.33 -9.45 14.10
CA ARG A 289 -14.42 -8.49 13.47
C ARG A 289 -13.07 -8.45 14.15
N LEU A 290 -13.05 -8.52 15.49
CA LEU A 290 -11.82 -8.61 16.26
C LEU A 290 -11.24 -10.02 16.18
N GLY A 291 -12.09 -11.06 16.14
CA GLY A 291 -11.68 -12.45 15.96
C GLY A 291 -10.85 -12.65 14.70
N ALA A 292 -11.28 -12.05 13.57
CA ALA A 292 -10.54 -12.09 12.31
C ALA A 292 -9.19 -11.34 12.34
N LYS A 293 -8.96 -10.49 13.36
CA LYS A 293 -7.74 -9.70 13.54
C LYS A 293 -6.79 -10.28 14.60
N ILE A 294 -7.13 -11.43 15.20
CA ILE A 294 -6.23 -12.13 16.12
C ILE A 294 -5.03 -12.65 15.31
N LEU A 295 -3.83 -12.13 15.63
CA LEU A 295 -2.58 -12.54 15.00
C LEU A 295 -2.01 -13.78 15.69
N ASN A 296 -1.93 -13.74 17.01
CA ASN A 296 -1.41 -14.84 17.80
C ASN A 296 -1.95 -14.85 19.23
N VAL A 297 -1.86 -16.02 19.85
CA VAL A 297 -2.18 -16.28 21.25
C VAL A 297 -0.89 -16.62 21.98
N VAL A 298 -0.47 -15.78 22.93
CA VAL A 298 0.84 -15.87 23.60
C VAL A 298 0.68 -16.30 25.05
N ASP A 299 1.50 -17.26 25.48
CA ASP A 299 1.62 -17.66 26.89
C ASP A 299 2.57 -16.73 27.63
N VAL A 300 2.07 -16.10 28.69
CA VAL A 300 2.87 -15.26 29.58
C VAL A 300 2.83 -15.79 31.00
N SER A 301 3.95 -15.66 31.71
CA SER A 301 4.11 -16.16 33.07
C SER A 301 3.46 -15.25 34.11
N TYR A 302 3.34 -13.97 33.78
CA TYR A 302 2.82 -12.93 34.68
C TYR A 302 1.64 -12.21 34.03
N GLY A 303 0.69 -11.75 34.84
CA GLY A 303 -0.41 -10.87 34.42
C GLY A 303 -0.06 -9.38 34.50
N GLY A 304 -1.01 -8.54 34.08
CA GLY A 304 -0.91 -7.09 34.19
C GLY A 304 0.18 -6.46 33.31
N GLU A 305 0.80 -5.38 33.80
CA GLU A 305 1.79 -4.59 33.04
C GLU A 305 3.10 -5.35 32.79
N ASN A 306 3.51 -6.21 33.71
CA ASN A 306 4.69 -7.05 33.53
C ASN A 306 4.45 -8.12 32.46
N GLY A 307 3.26 -8.73 32.48
CA GLY A 307 2.81 -9.64 31.41
C GLY A 307 2.71 -8.97 30.06
N PHE A 308 2.30 -7.70 30.03
CA PHE A 308 2.25 -6.91 28.80
C PHE A 308 3.62 -6.74 28.16
N ASN A 309 4.67 -6.44 28.94
CA ASN A 309 6.03 -6.31 28.41
C ASN A 309 6.55 -7.63 27.86
N GLN A 310 6.30 -8.73 28.59
CA GLN A 310 6.69 -10.06 28.14
C GLN A 310 5.96 -10.45 26.86
N ALA A 311 4.67 -10.12 26.74
CA ALA A 311 3.89 -10.37 25.54
C ALA A 311 4.44 -9.59 24.33
N ILE A 312 4.87 -8.34 24.53
CA ILE A 312 5.48 -7.52 23.48
C ILE A 312 6.77 -8.17 22.98
N GLU A 313 7.65 -8.61 23.88
CA GLU A 313 8.92 -9.24 23.54
C GLU A 313 8.71 -10.53 22.72
N LEU A 314 7.83 -11.43 23.19
CA LEU A 314 7.50 -12.68 22.51
C LEU A 314 6.78 -12.47 21.17
N SER A 315 6.07 -11.36 21.01
CA SER A 315 5.30 -11.06 19.80
C SER A 315 6.10 -10.29 18.76
N SER A 316 7.26 -9.76 19.11
CA SER A 316 8.07 -8.87 18.26
C SER A 316 8.34 -9.46 16.86
N GLU A 317 8.66 -10.75 16.79
CA GLU A 317 8.90 -11.47 15.53
C GLU A 317 7.65 -11.52 14.64
N ILE A 318 6.48 -11.80 15.24
CA ILE A 318 5.22 -11.91 14.50
C ILE A 318 4.76 -10.53 14.02
N LEU A 319 4.94 -9.50 14.86
CA LEU A 319 4.60 -8.13 14.53
C LEU A 319 5.43 -7.61 13.35
N ALA A 320 6.73 -7.90 13.31
CA ALA A 320 7.59 -7.58 12.17
C ALA A 320 7.12 -8.28 10.88
N ASN A 321 6.51 -9.46 11.01
CA ASN A 321 6.04 -10.26 9.89
C ASN A 321 4.66 -9.86 9.34
N VAL A 322 3.89 -9.00 10.02
CA VAL A 322 2.51 -8.68 9.60
C VAL A 322 2.45 -8.09 8.19
N LYS A 323 3.38 -7.20 7.85
CA LYS A 323 3.48 -6.61 6.50
C LYS A 323 3.78 -7.67 5.45
N PHE A 324 4.71 -8.59 5.74
CA PHE A 324 5.03 -9.70 4.86
C PHE A 324 3.87 -10.69 4.70
N ILE A 325 3.04 -10.87 5.74
CA ILE A 325 1.84 -11.72 5.68
C ILE A 325 0.78 -11.10 4.78
N GLN A 326 0.54 -9.78 4.88
CA GLN A 326 -0.40 -9.08 4.00
C GLN A 326 0.05 -9.13 2.53
N GLU A 327 1.33 -8.85 2.30
CA GLU A 327 1.98 -8.93 0.99
C GLU A 327 1.88 -10.34 0.40
N LYS A 328 2.25 -11.37 1.17
CA LYS A 328 2.14 -12.78 0.77
C LYS A 328 0.69 -13.17 0.45
N ARG A 329 -0.29 -12.67 1.20
CA ARG A 329 -1.71 -12.93 0.93
C ARG A 329 -2.17 -12.27 -0.37
N LEU A 330 -1.70 -11.05 -0.66
CA LEU A 330 -2.02 -10.34 -1.90
C LEU A 330 -1.45 -11.08 -3.12
N ILE A 331 -0.17 -11.45 -3.07
CA ILE A 331 0.47 -12.24 -4.14
C ILE A 331 -0.14 -13.64 -4.24
N GLY A 332 -0.51 -14.24 -3.10
CA GLY A 332 -1.21 -15.52 -3.05
C GLY A 332 -2.52 -15.48 -3.83
N LYS A 333 -3.35 -14.45 -3.63
CA LYS A 333 -4.57 -14.24 -4.43
C LYS A 333 -4.27 -14.11 -5.92
N TYR A 334 -3.22 -13.34 -6.27
CA TYR A 334 -2.79 -13.20 -7.66
C TYR A 334 -2.39 -14.55 -8.29
N PHE A 335 -1.63 -15.38 -7.57
CA PHE A 335 -1.26 -16.72 -8.05
C PHE A 335 -2.43 -17.71 -8.06
N GLU A 336 -3.40 -17.57 -7.15
CA GLU A 336 -4.63 -18.36 -7.19
C GLU A 336 -5.41 -18.11 -8.49
N GLU A 337 -5.54 -16.85 -8.92
CA GLU A 337 -6.20 -16.51 -10.19
C GLU A 337 -5.46 -17.08 -11.42
N ILE A 338 -4.11 -17.11 -11.37
CA ILE A 338 -3.31 -17.79 -12.41
C ILE A 338 -3.57 -19.30 -12.38
N SER A 339 -3.54 -19.92 -11.20
CA SER A 339 -3.70 -21.37 -11.07
C SER A 339 -5.08 -21.90 -11.46
N GLN A 340 -6.10 -21.05 -11.35
CA GLN A 340 -7.49 -21.37 -11.69
C GLN A 340 -7.84 -21.05 -13.15
N ASP A 341 -6.91 -20.51 -13.94
CA ASP A 341 -7.10 -20.09 -15.34
C ASP A 341 -8.35 -19.21 -15.54
N THR A 342 -8.66 -18.35 -14.57
CA THR A 342 -9.88 -17.52 -14.60
C THR A 342 -9.80 -16.38 -15.61
N GLY A 343 -8.61 -16.10 -16.16
CA GLY A 343 -8.34 -14.98 -17.07
C GLY A 343 -8.41 -13.60 -16.41
N LYS A 344 -8.43 -13.53 -15.06
CA LYS A 344 -8.55 -12.29 -14.27
C LYS A 344 -7.21 -11.71 -13.81
N TYR A 345 -6.14 -11.99 -14.55
CA TYR A 345 -4.81 -11.48 -14.22
C TYR A 345 -4.15 -10.91 -15.46
N VAL A 346 -3.26 -9.94 -15.25
CA VAL A 346 -2.41 -9.38 -16.28
C VAL A 346 -0.98 -9.36 -15.76
N PHE A 347 -0.03 -9.71 -16.61
CA PHE A 347 1.40 -9.67 -16.32
C PHE A 347 2.12 -8.99 -17.48
N GLY A 348 3.29 -8.43 -17.21
CA GLY A 348 4.08 -7.73 -18.23
C GLY A 348 3.64 -6.27 -18.42
N VAL A 349 4.59 -5.44 -18.82
CA VAL A 349 4.46 -3.97 -18.82
C VAL A 349 3.45 -3.50 -19.86
N GLU A 350 3.52 -4.03 -21.08
CA GLU A 350 2.65 -3.60 -22.18
C GLU A 350 1.19 -3.98 -21.91
N ASP A 351 0.95 -5.22 -21.50
CA ASP A 351 -0.40 -5.70 -21.21
C ASP A 351 -1.00 -5.02 -19.98
N THR A 352 -0.22 -4.79 -18.92
CA THR A 352 -0.71 -4.06 -17.74
C THR A 352 -1.05 -2.61 -18.07
N LEU A 353 -0.29 -1.95 -18.93
CA LEU A 353 -0.61 -0.59 -19.37
C LEU A 353 -1.84 -0.54 -20.26
N ASN A 354 -1.98 -1.48 -21.19
CA ASN A 354 -3.18 -1.59 -22.02
C ASN A 354 -4.43 -1.86 -21.15
N ALA A 355 -4.31 -2.73 -20.15
CA ALA A 355 -5.38 -3.00 -19.20
C ALA A 355 -5.70 -1.77 -18.33
N LEU A 356 -4.68 -1.02 -17.93
CA LEU A 356 -4.82 0.23 -17.17
C LEU A 356 -5.52 1.32 -17.99
N ASP A 357 -5.12 1.52 -19.25
CA ASP A 357 -5.74 2.46 -20.20
C ASP A 357 -7.20 2.09 -20.48
N SER A 358 -7.52 0.80 -20.50
CA SER A 358 -8.91 0.31 -20.62
C SER A 358 -9.73 0.50 -19.33
N GLY A 359 -9.10 0.91 -18.22
CA GLY A 359 -9.76 1.14 -16.92
C GLY A 359 -10.23 -0.15 -16.24
N ALA A 360 -9.66 -1.30 -16.60
CA ALA A 360 -10.14 -2.61 -16.18
C ALA A 360 -9.33 -3.25 -15.04
N VAL A 361 -8.42 -2.52 -14.40
CA VAL A 361 -7.58 -3.06 -13.31
C VAL A 361 -8.20 -2.72 -11.96
N GLU A 362 -8.49 -3.74 -11.15
CA GLU A 362 -8.98 -3.54 -9.77
C GLU A 362 -7.80 -3.26 -8.83
N THR A 363 -6.80 -4.15 -8.83
CA THR A 363 -5.60 -4.00 -8.00
C THR A 363 -4.35 -4.15 -8.86
N LEU A 364 -3.55 -3.10 -8.93
CA LEU A 364 -2.25 -3.08 -9.59
C LEU A 364 -1.17 -3.42 -8.56
N ILE A 365 -0.43 -4.49 -8.82
CA ILE A 365 0.65 -4.98 -7.98
C ILE A 365 1.97 -4.62 -8.65
N VAL A 366 2.80 -3.83 -7.97
CA VAL A 366 4.06 -3.34 -8.54
C VAL A 366 5.21 -3.56 -7.57
N TRP A 367 6.33 -4.07 -8.07
CA TRP A 367 7.54 -4.23 -7.28
C TRP A 367 8.22 -2.89 -6.99
N GLU A 368 8.58 -2.64 -5.74
CA GLU A 368 9.18 -1.36 -5.29
C GLU A 368 10.46 -0.97 -6.01
N ASN A 369 11.25 -1.94 -6.49
CA ASN A 369 12.52 -1.73 -7.18
C ASN A 369 12.44 -2.03 -8.69
N LEU A 370 11.30 -1.74 -9.31
CA LEU A 370 11.13 -1.86 -10.75
C LEU A 370 12.02 -0.85 -11.50
N ASP A 371 13.00 -1.36 -12.24
CA ASP A 371 13.98 -0.60 -13.02
C ASP A 371 13.49 -0.28 -14.45
N ILE A 372 12.21 0.08 -14.60
CA ILE A 372 11.61 0.49 -15.88
C ILE A 372 11.41 2.00 -15.90
N ASN A 373 11.92 2.63 -16.95
CA ASN A 373 11.70 4.04 -17.22
C ASN A 373 10.73 4.23 -18.38
N ARG A 374 9.82 5.18 -18.21
CA ARG A 374 8.92 5.68 -19.24
C ARG A 374 9.58 6.88 -19.92
N TYR A 375 9.75 6.76 -21.23
CA TYR A 375 10.27 7.78 -22.11
C TYR A 375 9.14 8.33 -22.98
N VAL A 376 8.94 9.63 -22.92
CA VAL A 376 8.10 10.34 -23.88
C VAL A 376 9.02 10.86 -24.97
N LEU A 377 9.00 10.16 -26.11
CA LEU A 377 9.79 10.51 -27.29
C LEU A 377 8.92 11.30 -28.24
N LYS A 378 9.42 12.43 -28.72
CA LYS A 378 8.73 13.23 -29.72
C LYS A 378 9.51 13.16 -31.03
N ASN A 379 8.83 12.83 -32.11
CA ASN A 379 9.45 12.90 -33.42
C ASN A 379 9.46 14.35 -33.90
N ALA A 380 10.65 14.90 -34.14
CA ALA A 380 10.83 16.29 -34.59
C ALA A 380 10.19 16.57 -35.96
N THR A 381 9.96 15.52 -36.78
CA THR A 381 9.46 15.67 -38.15
C THR A 381 7.94 15.48 -38.27
N THR A 382 7.35 14.56 -37.50
CA THR A 382 5.91 14.23 -37.57
C THR A 382 5.09 14.77 -36.40
N GLY A 383 5.74 15.20 -35.31
CA GLY A 383 5.07 15.66 -34.10
C GLY A 383 4.36 14.54 -33.30
N GLU A 384 4.51 13.28 -33.73
CA GLU A 384 3.96 12.13 -33.01
C GLU A 384 4.73 11.90 -31.70
N ILE A 385 3.96 11.70 -30.64
CA ILE A 385 4.46 11.39 -29.30
C ILE A 385 4.41 9.87 -29.14
N VAL A 386 5.58 9.24 -29.09
CA VAL A 386 5.72 7.80 -28.86
C VAL A 386 6.16 7.59 -27.42
N ILE A 387 5.34 6.90 -26.64
CA ILE A 387 5.69 6.52 -25.27
C ILE A 387 6.35 5.15 -25.34
N LYS A 388 7.62 5.06 -24.91
CA LYS A 388 8.34 3.79 -24.79
C LYS A 388 8.67 3.49 -23.34
N HIS A 389 8.53 2.23 -22.96
CA HIS A 389 8.96 1.71 -21.66
C HIS A 389 10.23 0.91 -21.88
N LEU A 390 11.33 1.34 -21.26
CA LEU A 390 12.66 0.76 -21.49
C LEU A 390 13.27 0.33 -20.16
N ASN A 391 13.86 -0.87 -20.17
CA ASN A 391 14.74 -1.36 -19.09
C ASN A 391 16.16 -0.76 -19.22
N LYS A 392 16.95 -0.78 -18.14
CA LYS A 392 18.37 -0.35 -18.13
C LYS A 392 19.22 -1.01 -19.24
N GLU A 393 18.93 -2.26 -19.59
CA GLU A 393 19.63 -2.98 -20.68
C GLU A 393 19.21 -2.49 -22.07
N GLN A 394 17.95 -2.06 -22.22
CA GLN A 394 17.41 -1.51 -23.46
C GLN A 394 17.74 -0.02 -23.62
N GLU A 395 18.07 0.68 -22.53
CA GLU A 395 18.65 2.04 -22.55
C GLU A 395 20.04 2.06 -23.20
N ALA A 396 20.80 0.97 -23.11
CA ALA A 396 22.13 0.85 -23.72
C ALA A 396 22.08 0.69 -25.26
N ASN A 397 20.93 0.24 -25.80
CA ASN A 397 20.77 0.05 -27.23
C ASN A 397 20.31 1.36 -27.91
N THR A 398 21.24 2.01 -28.61
CA THR A 398 21.00 3.23 -29.40
C THR A 398 19.91 3.08 -30.48
N GLU A 399 19.60 1.85 -30.89
CA GLU A 399 18.54 1.54 -31.87
C GLU A 399 17.13 1.83 -31.33
N ASN A 400 16.91 1.82 -30.01
CA ASN A 400 15.60 2.10 -29.42
C ASN A 400 15.20 3.57 -29.49
N PHE A 401 16.17 4.47 -29.67
CA PHE A 401 15.98 5.92 -29.82
C PHE A 401 15.83 6.37 -31.28
N LYS A 402 15.89 5.43 -32.23
CA LYS A 402 15.72 5.70 -33.66
C LYS A 402 14.44 5.05 -34.16
N ALA A 403 13.56 5.84 -34.76
CA ALA A 403 12.48 5.33 -35.61
C ALA A 403 12.76 5.81 -37.05
N GLU A 404 12.94 4.85 -37.96
CA GLU A 404 12.97 5.02 -39.42
C GLU A 404 13.72 6.28 -39.94
N ASN A 405 15.02 6.40 -39.63
CA ASN A 405 15.94 7.48 -40.07
C ASN A 405 15.74 8.87 -39.45
N SER A 406 14.94 9.00 -38.39
CA SER A 406 14.86 10.24 -37.59
C SER A 406 15.29 9.99 -36.14
N ASP A 407 16.15 10.88 -35.62
CA ASP A 407 16.51 10.90 -34.20
C ASP A 407 15.28 11.39 -33.41
N LEU A 408 14.82 10.58 -32.45
CA LEU A 408 13.71 10.96 -31.57
C LEU A 408 14.26 11.74 -30.39
N ASP A 409 13.74 12.94 -30.17
CA ASP A 409 14.14 13.74 -29.02
C ASP A 409 13.44 13.22 -27.76
N VAL A 410 14.23 13.03 -26.69
CA VAL A 410 13.73 12.68 -25.36
C VAL A 410 13.21 13.93 -24.70
N GLU A 411 11.88 14.06 -24.59
CA GLU A 411 11.25 15.21 -23.94
C GLU A 411 11.19 15.00 -22.43
N GLU A 412 10.78 13.80 -21.99
CA GLU A 412 10.67 13.47 -20.56
C GLU A 412 11.15 12.04 -20.27
N LYS A 413 12.03 11.91 -19.27
CA LYS A 413 12.43 10.64 -18.64
C LYS A 413 11.82 10.59 -17.25
N MET A 414 10.88 9.67 -17.02
CA MET A 414 10.24 9.46 -15.74
C MET A 414 10.24 7.97 -15.38
N SER A 415 10.43 7.64 -14.10
CA SER A 415 10.34 6.25 -13.65
C SER A 415 8.88 5.76 -13.72
N LEU A 416 8.65 4.55 -14.23
CA LEU A 416 7.30 3.99 -14.36
C LEU A 416 6.56 3.94 -13.01
N LEU A 417 7.28 3.60 -11.94
CA LEU A 417 6.75 3.59 -10.57
C LEU A 417 6.21 4.96 -10.14
N GLU A 418 6.93 6.03 -10.48
CA GLU A 418 6.56 7.40 -10.10
C GLU A 418 5.36 7.89 -10.90
N TRP A 419 5.31 7.53 -12.18
CA TRP A 419 4.15 7.78 -13.02
C TRP A 419 2.90 7.08 -12.48
N LEU A 420 3.00 5.78 -12.17
CA LEU A 420 1.90 5.01 -11.58
C LEU A 420 1.44 5.61 -10.24
N ALA A 421 2.36 6.00 -9.36
CA ALA A 421 2.04 6.61 -8.07
C ALA A 421 1.37 8.00 -8.19
N ASN A 422 1.45 8.66 -9.35
CA ASN A 422 0.79 9.93 -9.61
C ASN A 422 -0.54 9.78 -10.35
N GLU A 423 -0.65 8.78 -11.24
CA GLU A 423 -1.81 8.63 -12.13
C GLU A 423 -2.79 7.51 -11.75
N TYR A 424 -2.46 6.61 -10.81
CA TYR A 424 -3.36 5.51 -10.41
C TYR A 424 -4.80 5.96 -10.07
N ARG A 425 -4.95 7.14 -9.45
CA ARG A 425 -6.25 7.74 -9.12
C ARG A 425 -7.13 8.04 -10.33
N ARG A 426 -6.53 8.33 -11.50
CA ARG A 426 -7.28 8.59 -12.73
C ARG A 426 -7.91 7.32 -13.29
N PHE A 427 -7.26 6.18 -13.08
CA PHE A 427 -7.69 4.88 -13.58
C PHE A 427 -8.63 4.16 -12.62
N GLY A 428 -8.76 4.63 -11.38
CA GLY A 428 -9.63 4.02 -10.37
C GLY A 428 -9.13 2.67 -9.85
N CYS A 429 -7.83 2.39 -9.99
CA CYS A 429 -7.19 1.17 -9.52
C CYS A 429 -6.59 1.35 -8.11
N ALA A 430 -6.55 0.28 -7.33
CA ALA A 430 -5.78 0.22 -6.08
C ALA A 430 -4.32 -0.13 -6.41
N LEU A 431 -3.37 0.72 -6.03
CA LEU A 431 -1.94 0.50 -6.26
C LEU A 431 -1.29 -0.09 -5.01
N GLU A 432 -0.69 -1.27 -5.15
CA GLU A 432 -0.03 -1.99 -4.07
C GLU A 432 1.45 -2.23 -4.39
N PHE A 433 2.32 -1.80 -3.47
CA PHE A 433 3.77 -1.99 -3.60
C PHE A 433 4.22 -3.27 -2.89
N VAL A 434 4.99 -4.08 -3.61
CA VAL A 434 5.47 -5.38 -3.16
C VAL A 434 7.00 -5.40 -3.13
N THR A 435 7.57 -6.24 -2.26
CA THR A 435 9.00 -6.47 -2.08
C THR A 435 9.40 -7.89 -2.53
N ASN A 436 10.71 -8.13 -2.63
CA ASN A 436 11.25 -9.44 -3.02
C ASN A 436 11.72 -10.29 -1.82
N LYS A 437 11.28 -9.94 -0.60
CA LYS A 437 11.73 -10.60 0.64
C LYS A 437 11.06 -11.96 0.88
N SER A 438 9.82 -12.13 0.42
CA SER A 438 9.12 -13.42 0.47
C SER A 438 9.46 -14.30 -0.74
N GLN A 439 9.29 -15.62 -0.60
CA GLN A 439 9.46 -16.57 -1.71
C GLN A 439 8.49 -16.26 -2.86
N GLU A 440 7.23 -15.96 -2.54
CA GLU A 440 6.19 -15.54 -3.50
C GLU A 440 6.56 -14.22 -4.17
N GLY A 441 7.06 -13.24 -3.41
CA GLY A 441 7.57 -11.97 -3.95
C GLY A 441 8.73 -12.17 -4.92
N SER A 442 9.66 -13.07 -4.60
CA SER A 442 10.78 -13.41 -5.49
C SER A 442 10.32 -14.07 -6.79
N GLN A 443 9.31 -14.95 -6.72
CA GLN A 443 8.68 -15.54 -7.90
C GLN A 443 7.95 -14.49 -8.75
N PHE A 444 7.23 -13.55 -8.11
CA PHE A 444 6.57 -12.45 -8.81
C PHE A 444 7.57 -11.57 -9.58
N CYS A 445 8.67 -11.18 -8.93
CA CYS A 445 9.69 -10.33 -9.55
C CYS A 445 10.42 -11.04 -10.69
N ARG A 446 10.87 -12.30 -10.49
CA ARG A 446 11.66 -13.04 -11.48
C ARG A 446 10.83 -13.68 -12.59
N GLY A 447 9.62 -14.14 -12.27
CA GLY A 447 8.75 -14.86 -13.20
C GLY A 447 7.87 -13.94 -14.05
N PHE A 448 7.34 -12.87 -13.46
CA PHE A 448 6.31 -12.02 -14.09
C PHE A 448 6.78 -10.59 -14.38
N GLY A 449 8.09 -10.32 -14.26
CA GLY A 449 8.67 -9.01 -14.59
C GLY A 449 8.38 -7.90 -13.58
N GLY A 450 7.91 -8.24 -12.37
CA GLY A 450 7.72 -7.30 -11.27
C GLY A 450 6.56 -6.31 -11.43
N ILE A 451 5.70 -6.49 -12.43
CA ILE A 451 4.46 -5.74 -12.61
C ILE A 451 3.32 -6.69 -12.97
N GLY A 452 2.17 -6.51 -12.32
CA GLY A 452 0.99 -7.32 -12.58
C GLY A 452 -0.27 -6.63 -12.08
N GLY A 453 -1.41 -7.16 -12.47
CA GLY A 453 -2.71 -6.63 -12.05
C GLY A 453 -3.74 -7.73 -11.90
N ILE A 454 -4.67 -7.53 -10.97
CA ILE A 454 -5.89 -8.32 -10.82
C ILE A 454 -7.01 -7.56 -11.53
N LEU A 455 -7.72 -8.24 -12.42
CA LEU A 455 -8.86 -7.70 -13.14
C LEU A 455 -10.18 -8.10 -12.45
N PRO A 456 -11.19 -7.21 -12.39
CA PRO A 456 -12.47 -7.50 -11.77
C PRO A 456 -13.35 -8.44 -12.62
N ILE A 457 -13.19 -8.43 -13.94
CA ILE A 457 -13.97 -9.21 -14.91
C ILE A 457 -13.02 -9.91 -15.88
N ASN A 458 -13.43 -11.09 -16.34
CA ASN A 458 -12.69 -11.89 -17.31
C ASN A 458 -12.59 -11.13 -18.66
N GLN A 459 -11.42 -10.57 -18.98
CA GLN A 459 -11.18 -9.92 -20.26
C GLN A 459 -10.64 -10.93 -21.29
N ILE A 460 -11.47 -11.89 -21.69
CA ILE A 460 -11.12 -12.83 -22.78
C ILE A 460 -11.23 -12.18 -24.18
N LEU A 461 -11.59 -10.88 -24.33
CA LEU A 461 -12.07 -10.40 -25.64
C LEU A 461 -11.54 -9.08 -26.22
N THR A 462 -10.48 -8.46 -25.69
CA THR A 462 -10.01 -7.18 -26.28
C THR A 462 -8.53 -7.11 -26.65
N ILE A 463 -7.68 -8.03 -26.22
CA ILE A 463 -6.23 -7.99 -26.55
C ILE A 463 -5.94 -8.60 -27.94
N ALA A 464 -6.90 -9.25 -28.60
CA ALA A 464 -6.76 -9.76 -29.98
C ALA A 464 -6.84 -8.67 -31.07
N GLY A 465 -6.68 -7.38 -30.71
CA GLY A 465 -7.05 -6.23 -31.54
C GLY A 465 -5.92 -5.35 -32.04
N SER A 466 -4.63 -5.72 -31.92
CA SER A 466 -3.55 -4.94 -32.54
C SER A 466 -2.23 -5.71 -32.62
N GLY A 467 -2.01 -6.48 -33.70
CA GLY A 467 -0.68 -7.04 -33.97
C GLY A 467 -0.63 -8.28 -34.85
N ARG A 468 -0.63 -8.07 -36.17
CA ARG A 468 -0.03 -8.90 -37.24
C ARG A 468 -0.15 -10.44 -37.12
N ARG A 469 -1.00 -10.98 -38.01
CA ARG A 469 -0.91 -12.35 -38.54
C ARG A 469 0.52 -12.70 -38.95
N LEU A 470 1.16 -13.57 -38.19
CA LEU A 470 2.12 -14.57 -38.67
C LEU A 470 1.93 -15.84 -37.82
N ALA A 471 0.80 -16.52 -38.00
CA ALA A 471 0.67 -17.91 -37.60
C ALA A 471 0.99 -18.75 -38.83
N THR A 472 2.24 -19.20 -38.89
CA THR A 472 2.69 -20.28 -39.78
C THR A 472 1.87 -21.52 -39.45
N GLU A 473 1.31 -22.14 -40.48
CA GLU A 473 0.65 -23.43 -40.45
C GLU A 473 1.54 -24.49 -39.78
N LEU A 474 1.04 -25.14 -38.73
CA LEU A 474 1.42 -26.50 -38.38
C LEU A 474 0.17 -27.22 -37.86
N GLU A 475 -0.53 -27.86 -38.80
CA GLU A 475 -1.48 -28.93 -38.49
C GLU A 475 -0.76 -30.21 -38.04
N PRO A 476 -1.44 -31.11 -37.30
CA PRO A 476 -0.84 -32.26 -36.64
C PRO A 476 -0.79 -33.49 -37.55
N ALA A 477 0.41 -34.02 -37.80
CA ALA A 477 0.59 -35.30 -38.50
C ALA A 477 0.92 -36.43 -37.50
N CYS A 478 -0.12 -37.09 -36.99
CA CYS A 478 -0.03 -38.40 -36.34
C CYS A 478 -0.86 -39.41 -37.14
N ALA A 479 -0.28 -40.04 -38.17
CA ALA A 479 -0.75 -41.33 -38.68
C ALA A 479 0.29 -42.00 -39.60
N GLY A 480 0.78 -43.17 -39.18
CA GLY A 480 1.31 -44.21 -40.07
C GLY A 480 2.82 -44.23 -40.25
N TYR A 481 3.51 -45.22 -39.67
CA TYR A 481 3.91 -46.42 -40.41
C TYR A 481 4.59 -47.43 -39.47
N ARG A 482 4.24 -48.71 -39.68
CA ARG A 482 4.77 -49.89 -39.00
C ARG A 482 6.18 -50.22 -39.48
N GLY A 483 6.99 -50.75 -38.55
CA GLY A 483 7.85 -51.92 -38.78
C GLY A 483 9.32 -51.65 -39.10
N HIS A 484 10.22 -51.89 -38.14
CA HIS A 484 11.10 -53.07 -38.09
C HIS A 484 11.99 -53.03 -36.84
N ALA A 485 12.27 -54.22 -36.31
CA ALA A 485 12.96 -54.50 -35.05
C ALA A 485 14.42 -53.99 -34.99
N VAL A 486 14.95 -53.81 -33.77
CA VAL A 486 16.19 -54.45 -33.23
C VAL A 486 16.47 -53.94 -31.79
N ASP A 487 16.64 -54.92 -30.89
CA ASP A 487 17.37 -55.01 -29.62
C ASP A 487 17.15 -54.06 -28.43
N ARG A 488 16.43 -54.63 -27.44
CA ARG A 488 16.55 -54.34 -26.01
C ARG A 488 17.72 -55.12 -25.42
N SER A 489 18.88 -54.49 -25.26
CA SER A 489 19.89 -54.87 -24.27
C SER A 489 20.99 -53.82 -24.25
N LYS A 490 20.87 -52.81 -23.37
CA LYS A 490 21.90 -51.89 -22.85
C LYS A 490 21.20 -50.64 -22.36
N LEU A 491 20.87 -50.63 -21.07
CA LEU A 491 20.65 -49.45 -20.20
C LEU A 491 20.13 -49.99 -18.86
N SER A 492 20.96 -50.79 -18.19
CA SER A 492 20.78 -51.22 -16.82
C SER A 492 22.14 -51.24 -16.13
N GLU A 493 22.84 -50.11 -16.15
CA GLU A 493 24.12 -49.92 -15.46
C GLU A 493 24.38 -48.42 -15.43
N GLU A 494 23.82 -47.73 -14.42
CA GLU A 494 24.30 -46.43 -13.89
C GLU A 494 23.35 -45.92 -12.79
N ALA A 495 23.03 -46.79 -11.83
CA ALA A 495 22.27 -46.42 -10.64
C ALA A 495 22.89 -47.06 -9.39
N SER A 496 24.15 -46.71 -9.09
CA SER A 496 24.78 -47.05 -7.82
C SER A 496 26.15 -46.38 -7.65
N PHE A 497 26.23 -45.07 -7.40
CA PHE A 497 27.42 -44.48 -6.76
C PHE A 497 27.08 -43.09 -6.20
N LEU A 498 26.73 -43.04 -4.91
CA LEU A 498 27.11 -41.98 -3.94
C LEU A 498 26.41 -42.25 -2.59
N LYS A 499 27.07 -43.11 -1.82
CA LYS A 499 26.96 -43.21 -0.36
C LYS A 499 28.37 -43.43 0.16
N VAL A 500 29.03 -42.35 0.59
CA VAL A 500 29.91 -42.28 1.76
C VAL A 500 29.77 -40.87 2.30
#